data_AF-A0A1B8C8Z7-F1
#
_entry.id   AF-A0A1B8C8Z7-F1
#
_cell.length_a   1.000
_cell.length_b   1.000
_cell.length_c   1.000
_cell.angle_alpha   90.00
_cell.angle_beta   90.00
_cell.angle_gamma   90.00
#
_symmetry.space_group_name_H-M   'P 1'
#
loop_
_entity.id
_entity.type
_entity.pdbx_description
1 polymer ?
#
loop_
_entity_poly.entity_id
_entity_poly.type
_entity_poly.pdbx_seq_one_letter_code
_entity_poly.pdbx_strand_id
1 'polypeptide(L)'
;MPLSSSHTFATLSGEDSIPKYQIDLSLPPEERYLLLAKDFSTRMHEVVPLFDEVLGTLVSYAILRHLIHFLARIFLWRLYSGEETRELQSIAQAANVDLFYLVALNVALDGLLGCTSGGVVVRPSSGKEREREERMMHFRTLDWEMDNLRKLVVVLEFVRSADDPEVVVARSVTYAGFLGVLTGVRYAMNSSLMIIDS
;
A
#
# COMPACT_ATOMS: atom_id res chain seq x y z
N MET A 1 -42.54 5.37 -1.66
CA MET A 1 -41.55 4.91 -2.67
C MET A 1 -41.88 5.60 -3.99
N PRO A 2 -40.90 6.04 -4.81
CA PRO A 2 -39.50 5.65 -4.81
C PRO A 2 -38.52 6.77 -4.40
N LEU A 3 -37.27 6.33 -4.22
CA LEU A 3 -36.08 7.07 -3.79
C LEU A 3 -35.56 8.02 -4.88
N SER A 4 -34.91 9.12 -4.46
CA SER A 4 -33.82 9.72 -5.22
C SER A 4 -32.88 10.46 -4.27
N SER A 5 -31.93 9.71 -3.71
CA SER A 5 -30.74 10.25 -3.07
C SER A 5 -29.76 10.69 -4.15
N SER A 6 -29.81 11.96 -4.52
CA SER A 6 -28.78 12.60 -5.34
C SER A 6 -27.74 13.22 -4.41
N HIS A 7 -26.72 12.44 -4.03
CA HIS A 7 -25.47 13.02 -3.52
C HIS A 7 -24.48 13.09 -4.67
N THR A 8 -24.48 14.24 -5.35
CA THR A 8 -23.39 14.67 -6.21
C THR A 8 -22.83 15.94 -5.58
N PHE A 9 -21.61 15.87 -5.06
CA PHE A 9 -20.76 17.06 -4.94
C PHE A 9 -19.35 16.75 -5.43
N ALA A 10 -18.89 17.66 -6.27
CA ALA A 10 -17.74 17.66 -7.15
C ALA A 10 -16.42 17.18 -6.51
N THR A 11 -15.71 16.25 -7.14
CA THR A 11 -14.72 16.45 -8.23
C THR A 11 -13.48 17.24 -7.77
N LEU A 12 -12.48 16.52 -7.28
CA LEU A 12 -11.09 16.92 -7.49
C LEU A 12 -10.71 16.37 -8.88
N SER A 13 -10.53 17.29 -9.83
CA SER A 13 -9.86 17.07 -11.13
C SER A 13 -8.60 16.23 -10.92
N GLY A 14 -8.47 15.05 -11.53
CA GLY A 14 -8.00 14.90 -12.91
C GLY A 14 -6.47 15.04 -12.96
N GLU A 15 -5.76 13.91 -13.07
CA GLU A 15 -4.29 13.67 -13.11
C GLU A 15 -3.52 13.38 -11.80
N ASP A 16 -3.87 13.94 -10.63
CA ASP A 16 -3.09 13.75 -9.38
C ASP A 16 -3.71 12.83 -8.32
N SER A 17 -4.81 12.14 -8.62
CA SER A 17 -5.46 11.26 -7.64
C SER A 17 -4.80 9.88 -7.60
N ILE A 18 -4.24 9.52 -6.44
CA ILE A 18 -3.72 8.18 -6.17
C ILE A 18 -4.80 7.12 -6.48
N PRO A 19 -4.50 6.09 -7.31
CA PRO A 19 -5.44 5.03 -7.65
C PRO A 19 -5.98 4.30 -6.42
N LYS A 20 -7.27 3.99 -6.43
CA LYS A 20 -7.97 3.30 -5.34
C LYS A 20 -8.39 1.89 -5.77
N TYR A 21 -8.15 0.90 -4.92
CA TYR A 21 -8.53 -0.49 -5.16
C TYR A 21 -9.26 -1.06 -3.95
N GLN A 22 -10.27 -1.88 -4.21
CA GLN A 22 -10.93 -2.67 -3.17
C GLN A 22 -10.28 -4.04 -3.07
N ILE A 23 -9.87 -4.41 -1.86
CA ILE A 23 -9.28 -5.70 -1.53
C ILE A 23 -10.28 -6.46 -0.69
N ASP A 24 -10.83 -7.54 -1.25
CA ASP A 24 -11.80 -8.37 -0.54
C ASP A 24 -11.08 -9.45 0.27
N LEU A 25 -11.13 -9.32 1.59
CA LEU A 25 -10.52 -10.26 2.54
C LEU A 25 -11.27 -11.59 2.61
N SER A 26 -12.49 -11.66 2.06
CA SER A 26 -13.26 -12.90 1.96
C SER A 26 -12.78 -13.81 0.82
N LEU A 27 -11.99 -13.28 -0.13
CA LEU A 27 -11.38 -14.06 -1.20
C LEU A 27 -10.16 -14.86 -0.70
N PRO A 28 -9.82 -15.97 -1.39
CA PRO A 28 -8.56 -16.66 -1.13
C PRO A 28 -7.37 -15.71 -1.38
N PRO A 29 -6.27 -15.81 -0.60
CA PRO A 29 -5.14 -14.89 -0.67
C PRO A 29 -4.59 -14.67 -2.09
N GLU A 30 -4.59 -15.72 -2.90
CA GLU A 30 -4.09 -15.72 -4.28
C GLU A 30 -4.93 -14.86 -5.23
N GLU A 31 -6.15 -14.49 -4.86
CA GLU A 31 -7.08 -13.74 -5.70
C GLU A 31 -7.21 -12.26 -5.29
N ARG A 32 -6.88 -11.93 -4.03
CA ARG A 32 -7.13 -10.62 -3.42
C ARG A 32 -6.51 -9.44 -4.18
N TYR A 33 -5.32 -9.63 -4.74
CA TYR A 33 -4.52 -8.57 -5.36
C TYR A 33 -4.38 -8.71 -6.88
N LEU A 34 -5.07 -9.67 -7.52
CA LEU A 34 -4.86 -9.96 -8.94
C LEU A 34 -5.14 -8.77 -9.86
N LEU A 35 -6.20 -8.00 -9.58
CA LEU A 35 -6.54 -6.82 -10.37
C LEU A 35 -5.44 -5.74 -10.25
N LEU A 36 -5.05 -5.43 -9.00
CA LEU A 36 -3.98 -4.49 -8.70
C LEU A 36 -2.67 -4.90 -9.41
N ALA A 37 -2.29 -6.18 -9.31
CA ALA A 37 -1.05 -6.70 -9.88
C ALA A 37 -1.02 -6.60 -11.41
N LYS A 38 -2.15 -6.85 -12.08
CA LYS A 38 -2.27 -6.73 -13.54
C LYS A 38 -2.14 -5.26 -13.97
N ASP A 39 -2.85 -4.36 -13.30
CA ASP A 39 -2.85 -2.94 -13.64
C ASP A 39 -1.48 -2.28 -13.40
N PHE A 40 -0.77 -2.72 -12.36
CA PHE A 40 0.53 -2.17 -11.97
C PHE A 40 1.73 -2.92 -12.54
N SER A 41 1.54 -3.98 -13.32
CA SER A 41 2.63 -4.82 -13.87
C SER A 41 3.75 -3.99 -14.50
N THR A 42 3.42 -3.08 -15.42
CA THR A 42 4.41 -2.21 -16.07
C THR A 42 5.18 -1.35 -15.07
N ARG A 43 4.48 -0.77 -14.08
CA ARG A 43 5.10 0.08 -13.07
C ARG A 43 5.98 -0.73 -12.11
N MET A 44 5.60 -1.96 -11.80
CA MET A 44 6.43 -2.87 -10.99
C MET A 44 7.72 -3.22 -11.72
N HIS A 45 7.67 -3.45 -13.03
CA HIS A 45 8.87 -3.67 -13.84
C HIS A 45 9.81 -2.46 -13.85
N GLU A 46 9.28 -1.23 -13.87
CA GLU A 46 10.09 -0.01 -13.79
C GLU A 46 10.82 0.16 -12.44
N VAL A 47 10.36 -0.50 -11.39
CA VAL A 47 10.96 -0.44 -10.05
C VAL A 47 12.05 -1.50 -9.86
N VAL A 48 12.08 -2.56 -10.68
CA VAL A 48 13.11 -3.61 -10.61
C VAL A 48 14.55 -3.06 -10.66
N PRO A 49 14.90 -2.11 -11.57
CA PRO A 49 16.24 -1.51 -11.61
C PRO A 49 16.65 -0.78 -10.33
N LEU A 50 15.69 -0.33 -9.49
CA LEU A 50 16.01 0.32 -8.22
C LEU A 50 16.78 -0.63 -7.28
N PHE A 51 16.52 -1.93 -7.37
CA PHE A 51 17.30 -2.93 -6.61
C PHE A 51 18.77 -2.91 -7.03
N ASP A 52 19.05 -2.83 -8.34
CA ASP A 52 20.40 -2.78 -8.87
C ASP A 52 21.11 -1.45 -8.53
N GLU A 53 20.36 -0.34 -8.54
CA GLU A 53 20.85 0.97 -8.13
C GLU A 53 21.26 0.97 -6.65
N VAL A 54 20.36 0.53 -5.77
CA VAL A 54 20.63 0.44 -4.32
C VAL A 54 21.82 -0.49 -4.06
N LEU A 55 21.85 -1.67 -4.69
CA LEU A 55 22.97 -2.60 -4.54
C LEU A 55 24.29 -2.01 -5.09
N GLY A 56 24.22 -1.22 -6.16
CA GLY A 56 25.36 -0.52 -6.74
C GLY A 56 25.96 0.56 -5.82
N THR A 57 25.14 1.24 -5.01
CA THR A 57 25.62 2.21 -4.02
C THR A 57 26.32 1.54 -2.83
N LEU A 58 25.85 0.37 -2.40
CA LEU A 58 26.39 -0.36 -1.25
C LEU A 58 27.62 -1.20 -1.60
N VAL A 59 27.68 -1.73 -2.82
CA VAL A 59 28.70 -2.70 -3.23
C VAL A 59 29.33 -2.30 -4.55
N SER A 60 30.55 -1.76 -4.50
CA SER A 60 31.25 -1.30 -5.71
C SER A 60 31.69 -2.47 -6.62
N TYR A 61 31.97 -3.66 -6.08
CA TYR A 61 32.50 -4.80 -6.82
C TYR A 61 31.41 -5.60 -7.56
N ALA A 62 31.49 -5.65 -8.90
CA ALA A 62 30.50 -6.33 -9.74
C ALA A 62 30.33 -7.82 -9.38
N ILE A 63 31.41 -8.54 -9.11
CA ILE A 63 31.36 -9.98 -8.77
C ILE A 63 30.54 -10.22 -7.50
N LEU A 64 30.70 -9.36 -6.50
CA LEU A 64 29.97 -9.47 -5.25
C LEU A 64 28.49 -9.14 -5.44
N ARG A 65 28.13 -8.21 -6.33
CA ARG A 65 26.72 -7.96 -6.69
C ARG A 65 26.08 -9.20 -7.31
N HIS A 66 26.75 -9.87 -8.25
CA HIS A 66 26.22 -11.09 -8.87
C HIS A 66 26.02 -12.21 -7.84
N LEU A 67 26.95 -12.34 -6.89
CA LEU A 67 26.79 -13.28 -5.77
C LEU A 67 25.58 -12.90 -4.90
N ILE A 68 25.40 -11.63 -4.58
CA ILE A 68 24.25 -11.15 -3.79
C ILE A 68 22.94 -11.41 -4.53
N HIS A 69 22.85 -11.17 -5.84
CA HIS A 69 21.67 -11.54 -6.63
C HIS A 69 21.39 -13.03 -6.59
N PHE A 70 22.43 -13.86 -6.75
CA PHE A 70 22.29 -15.31 -6.68
C PHE A 70 21.77 -15.77 -5.31
N LEU A 71 22.37 -15.24 -4.24
CA LEU A 71 21.93 -15.53 -2.87
C LEU A 71 20.51 -15.00 -2.62
N ALA A 72 20.19 -13.79 -3.07
CA ALA A 72 18.85 -13.21 -2.95
C ALA A 72 17.79 -14.09 -3.64
N ARG A 73 18.07 -14.61 -4.83
CA ARG A 73 17.17 -15.53 -5.53
C ARG A 73 16.91 -16.83 -4.76
N ILE A 74 17.87 -17.27 -3.93
CA ILE A 74 17.77 -18.48 -3.10
C ILE A 74 17.09 -18.18 -1.75
N PHE A 75 17.46 -17.08 -1.10
CA PHE A 75 17.03 -16.76 0.27
C PHE A 75 15.75 -15.91 0.34
N LEU A 76 15.44 -15.12 -0.68
CA LEU A 76 14.25 -14.25 -0.73
C LEU A 76 13.09 -14.91 -1.47
N TRP A 77 12.77 -16.14 -1.06
CA TRP A 77 11.70 -16.95 -1.62
C TRP A 77 10.38 -16.88 -0.84
N ARG A 78 10.37 -16.24 0.34
CA ARG A 78 9.21 -16.23 1.25
C ARG A 78 9.18 -15.01 2.18
N LEU A 79 7.97 -14.57 2.54
CA LEU A 79 7.73 -13.64 3.66
C LEU A 79 7.52 -14.42 4.98
N TYR A 80 7.28 -13.70 6.09
CA TYR A 80 7.07 -14.32 7.39
C TYR A 80 5.76 -15.13 7.42
N SER A 81 4.65 -14.57 6.94
CA SER A 81 3.38 -15.29 6.85
C SER A 81 3.27 -16.14 5.58
N GLY A 82 2.72 -17.34 5.74
CA GLY A 82 2.35 -18.20 4.61
C GLY A 82 1.18 -17.63 3.80
N GLU A 83 0.35 -16.77 4.39
CA GLU A 83 -0.72 -16.07 3.69
C GLU A 83 -0.15 -14.97 2.79
N GLU A 84 0.64 -14.05 3.36
CA GLU A 84 1.33 -12.97 2.62
C GLU A 84 2.21 -13.53 1.50
N THR A 85 2.87 -14.67 1.74
CA THR A 85 3.66 -15.34 0.69
C THR A 85 2.80 -15.73 -0.50
N ARG A 86 1.60 -16.27 -0.29
CA ARG A 86 0.69 -16.69 -1.36
C ARG A 86 0.12 -15.49 -2.10
N GLU A 87 -0.21 -14.42 -1.38
CA GLU A 87 -0.58 -13.13 -1.98
C GLU A 87 0.57 -12.62 -2.87
N LEU A 88 1.80 -12.57 -2.35
CA LEU A 88 2.96 -12.07 -3.09
C LEU A 88 3.31 -12.94 -4.31
N GLN A 89 3.18 -14.25 -4.19
CA GLN A 89 3.36 -15.18 -5.31
C GLN A 89 2.33 -14.93 -6.42
N SER A 90 1.07 -14.71 -6.06
CA SER A 90 0.03 -14.37 -7.05
C SER A 90 0.30 -13.04 -7.73
N ILE A 91 0.77 -12.03 -6.98
CA ILE A 91 1.17 -10.73 -7.52
C ILE A 91 2.34 -10.89 -8.49
N ALA A 92 3.39 -11.62 -8.08
CA ALA A 92 4.57 -11.89 -8.92
C ALA A 92 4.17 -12.53 -10.25
N GLN A 93 3.30 -13.55 -10.21
CA GLN A 93 2.81 -14.24 -11.39
C GLN A 93 1.96 -13.33 -12.29
N ALA A 94 1.02 -12.58 -11.70
CA ALA A 94 0.13 -11.69 -12.45
C ALA A 94 0.87 -10.48 -13.04
N ALA A 95 1.87 -9.97 -12.35
CA ALA A 95 2.70 -8.86 -12.80
C ALA A 95 3.86 -9.28 -13.70
N ASN A 96 4.14 -10.59 -13.83
CA ASN A 96 5.29 -11.17 -14.53
C ASN A 96 6.65 -10.68 -13.99
N VAL A 97 6.75 -10.50 -12.67
CA VAL A 97 7.98 -10.08 -11.97
C VAL A 97 8.52 -11.24 -11.15
N ASP A 98 9.85 -11.41 -11.11
CA ASP A 98 10.48 -12.42 -10.28
C ASP A 98 10.17 -12.17 -8.78
N LEU A 99 9.69 -13.20 -8.08
CA LEU A 99 9.23 -13.12 -6.68
C LEU A 99 10.26 -12.48 -5.73
N PHE A 100 11.55 -12.77 -5.94
CA PHE A 100 12.60 -12.27 -5.07
C PHE A 100 12.70 -10.73 -5.07
N TYR A 101 12.35 -10.06 -6.17
CA TYR A 101 12.31 -8.59 -6.20
C TYR A 101 11.20 -8.04 -5.31
N LEU A 102 10.02 -8.68 -5.33
CA LEU A 102 8.92 -8.28 -4.47
C LEU A 102 9.23 -8.57 -3.00
N VAL A 103 9.83 -9.72 -2.69
CA VAL A 103 10.27 -10.03 -1.31
C VAL A 103 11.33 -9.03 -0.85
N ALA A 104 12.31 -8.72 -1.69
CA ALA A 104 13.32 -7.71 -1.40
C ALA A 104 12.70 -6.33 -1.16
N LEU A 105 11.74 -5.92 -1.99
CA LEU A 105 11.02 -4.66 -1.83
C LEU A 105 10.28 -4.59 -0.49
N ASN A 106 9.58 -5.67 -0.11
CA ASN A 106 8.88 -5.72 1.17
C ASN A 106 9.85 -5.59 2.36
N VAL A 107 10.95 -6.36 2.35
CA VAL A 107 11.96 -6.29 3.41
C VAL A 107 12.67 -4.92 3.44
N ALA A 108 12.96 -4.34 2.28
CA ALA A 108 13.60 -3.03 2.18
C ALA A 108 12.70 -1.92 2.70
N LEU A 109 11.41 -1.94 2.34
CA LEU A 109 10.43 -0.99 2.87
C LEU A 109 10.28 -1.15 4.38
N ASP A 110 10.16 -2.37 4.91
CA ASP A 110 10.09 -2.58 6.36
C ASP A 110 11.34 -2.09 7.11
N GLY A 111 12.53 -2.26 6.52
CA GLY A 111 13.80 -1.95 7.18
C GLY A 111 14.33 -0.54 7.00
N LEU A 112 13.92 0.18 5.95
CA LEU A 112 14.53 1.47 5.54
C LEU A 112 13.55 2.64 5.55
N LEU A 113 12.27 2.42 5.85
CA LEU A 113 11.30 3.51 5.91
C LEU A 113 11.53 4.41 7.14
N GLY A 114 12.17 5.54 6.93
CA GLY A 114 12.09 6.68 7.84
C GLY A 114 10.70 7.30 7.75
N CYS A 115 9.93 7.25 8.83
CA CYS A 115 8.61 7.87 8.90
C CYS A 115 8.67 9.11 9.79
N THR A 116 8.28 10.28 9.26
CA THR A 116 7.92 11.41 10.13
C THR A 116 6.42 11.38 10.33
N SER A 117 5.98 11.09 11.56
CA SER A 117 4.57 11.09 11.93
C SER A 117 4.23 12.25 12.85
N GLY A 118 3.05 12.84 12.65
CA GLY A 118 2.59 13.98 13.42
C GLY A 118 1.09 13.96 13.64
N GLY A 119 0.64 14.47 14.79
CA GLY A 119 -0.76 14.66 15.12
C GLY A 119 -1.03 16.13 15.39
N VAL A 120 -2.01 16.71 14.70
CA VAL A 120 -2.44 18.10 14.91
C VAL A 120 -3.93 18.11 15.24
N VAL A 121 -4.28 18.73 16.36
CA VAL A 121 -5.67 19.01 16.70
C VAL A 121 -6.11 20.22 15.88
N VAL A 122 -7.04 20.01 14.96
CA VAL A 122 -7.61 21.05 14.10
C VAL A 122 -8.96 21.46 14.67
N ARG A 123 -9.11 22.77 14.88
CA ARG A 123 -10.41 23.38 15.16
C ARG A 123 -10.98 23.92 13.85
N PRO A 124 -12.12 23.40 13.36
CA PRO A 124 -12.71 23.90 12.12
C PRO A 124 -13.11 25.38 12.28
N SER A 125 -12.68 26.23 11.35
CA SER A 125 -12.85 27.69 11.42
C SER A 125 -14.25 28.18 11.05
N SER A 126 -15.10 27.35 10.43
CA SER A 126 -16.49 27.71 10.10
C SER A 126 -17.45 26.52 10.22
N GLY A 127 -18.37 26.61 11.17
CA GLY A 127 -19.48 25.67 11.41
C GLY A 127 -20.31 26.18 12.58
N LYS A 128 -21.63 25.94 12.57
CA LYS A 128 -22.55 26.29 13.68
C LYS A 128 -22.01 25.69 14.98
N GLU A 129 -22.21 26.34 16.12
CA GLU A 129 -21.60 26.02 17.44
C GLU A 129 -21.64 24.54 17.88
N ARG A 130 -22.49 23.70 17.28
CA ARG A 130 -22.60 22.25 17.53
C ARG A 130 -21.61 21.37 16.75
N GLU A 131 -20.82 21.91 15.82
CA GLU A 131 -19.81 21.14 15.03
C GLU A 131 -18.36 21.59 15.30
N ARG A 132 -18.13 22.40 16.34
CA ARG A 132 -16.80 22.80 16.81
C ARG A 132 -16.10 21.72 17.65
N GLU A 133 -16.29 20.45 17.33
CA GLU A 133 -15.48 19.41 17.94
C GLU A 133 -14.06 19.49 17.40
N GLU A 134 -13.10 19.43 18.32
CA GLU A 134 -11.69 19.33 18.03
C GLU A 134 -11.43 18.01 17.27
N ARG A 135 -10.95 18.11 16.03
CA ARG A 135 -10.63 16.92 15.23
C ARG A 135 -9.14 16.68 15.27
N MET A 136 -8.73 15.49 15.69
CA MET A 136 -7.35 15.07 15.56
C MET A 136 -7.07 14.67 14.11
N MET A 137 -6.19 15.40 13.44
CA MET A 137 -5.64 15.03 12.15
C MET A 137 -4.28 14.36 12.36
N HIS A 138 -4.11 13.17 11.79
CA HIS A 138 -2.82 12.49 11.75
C HIS A 138 -2.24 12.60 10.34
N PHE A 139 -0.95 12.92 10.23
CA PHE A 139 -0.25 12.95 8.96
C PHE A 139 1.07 12.18 9.07
N ARG A 140 1.50 11.61 7.94
CA ARG A 140 2.83 11.02 7.78
C ARG A 140 3.46 11.48 6.48
N THR A 141 4.74 11.79 6.52
CA THR A 141 5.58 11.85 5.31
C THR A 141 6.31 10.52 5.17
N LEU A 142 6.28 10.01 3.95
CA LEU A 142 6.99 8.80 3.56
C LEU A 142 8.16 9.27 2.69
N ASP A 143 9.31 9.44 3.32
CA ASP A 143 10.46 10.08 2.70
C ASP A 143 11.32 8.99 2.04
N TRP A 144 11.12 8.76 0.74
CA TRP A 144 12.00 7.94 -0.08
C TRP A 144 12.44 8.70 -1.32
N GLU A 145 13.75 8.94 -1.44
CA GLU A 145 14.37 9.71 -2.53
C GLU A 145 14.43 8.93 -3.87
N MET A 146 13.39 8.16 -4.21
CA MET A 146 13.28 7.46 -5.51
C MET A 146 11.91 7.73 -6.14
N ASP A 147 11.87 8.66 -7.10
CA ASP A 147 10.65 9.08 -7.82
C ASP A 147 9.88 7.92 -8.45
N ASN A 148 10.56 6.82 -8.79
CA ASN A 148 9.93 5.63 -9.37
C ASN A 148 9.00 4.91 -8.39
N LEU A 149 9.25 4.93 -7.08
CA LEU A 149 8.34 4.34 -6.09
C LEU A 149 7.02 5.10 -5.99
N ARG A 150 7.02 6.41 -6.24
CA ARG A 150 5.79 7.23 -6.25
C ARG A 150 4.76 6.69 -7.24
N LYS A 151 5.20 6.07 -8.34
CA LYS A 151 4.33 5.46 -9.35
C LYS A 151 3.57 4.24 -8.85
N LEU A 152 4.08 3.58 -7.80
CA LEU A 152 3.45 2.42 -7.17
C LEU A 152 2.47 2.80 -6.06
N VAL A 153 2.36 4.07 -5.68
CA VAL A 153 1.48 4.48 -4.58
C VAL A 153 0.02 4.21 -4.94
N VAL A 154 -0.68 3.53 -4.03
CA VAL A 154 -2.08 3.14 -4.16
C VAL A 154 -2.80 3.29 -2.82
N VAL A 155 -4.11 3.51 -2.90
CA VAL A 155 -5.01 3.44 -1.76
C VAL A 155 -5.75 2.11 -1.82
N LEU A 156 -5.68 1.33 -0.75
CA LEU A 156 -6.41 0.07 -0.62
C LEU A 156 -7.57 0.24 0.35
N GLU A 157 -8.75 -0.21 -0.06
CA GLU A 157 -9.94 -0.31 0.78
C GLU A 157 -10.25 -1.77 1.01
N PHE A 158 -10.13 -2.21 2.26
CA PHE A 158 -10.38 -3.59 2.65
C PHE A 158 -11.86 -3.78 2.95
N VAL A 159 -12.46 -4.80 2.35
CA VAL A 159 -13.85 -5.21 2.56
C VAL A 159 -13.90 -6.67 2.99
N ARG A 160 -15.01 -7.09 3.59
CA ARG A 160 -15.32 -8.51 3.86
C ARG A 160 -16.66 -8.81 3.20
N SER A 161 -16.64 -9.20 1.94
CA SER A 161 -17.88 -9.41 1.17
C SER A 161 -18.78 -10.50 1.75
N ALA A 162 -18.21 -11.45 2.50
CA ALA A 162 -18.96 -12.47 3.23
C ALA A 162 -19.81 -11.90 4.38
N ASP A 163 -19.41 -10.76 4.96
CA ASP A 163 -20.12 -10.10 6.05
C ASP A 163 -21.04 -9.00 5.48
N ASP A 164 -20.45 -8.01 4.81
CA ASP A 164 -21.14 -6.93 4.11
C ASP A 164 -20.20 -6.33 3.03
N PRO A 165 -20.52 -6.46 1.72
CA PRO A 165 -19.67 -6.02 0.63
C PRO A 165 -19.56 -4.50 0.51
N GLU A 166 -20.48 -3.72 1.08
CA GLU A 166 -20.46 -2.25 0.99
C GLU A 166 -19.66 -1.61 2.14
N VAL A 167 -19.34 -2.37 3.18
CA VAL A 167 -18.65 -1.87 4.37
C VAL A 167 -17.13 -2.01 4.24
N VAL A 168 -16.48 -0.86 4.11
CA VAL A 168 -15.01 -0.76 4.18
C VAL A 168 -14.55 -0.90 5.63
N VAL A 169 -13.87 -2.01 5.95
CA VAL A 169 -13.38 -2.30 7.30
C VAL A 169 -12.07 -1.59 7.61
N ALA A 170 -11.27 -1.32 6.59
CA ALA A 170 -10.03 -0.55 6.71
C ALA A 170 -9.67 0.13 5.40
N ARG A 171 -8.92 1.24 5.48
CA ARG A 171 -8.30 1.90 4.33
C ARG A 171 -6.81 2.09 4.58
N SER A 172 -5.97 1.78 3.60
CA SER A 172 -4.52 1.95 3.70
C SER A 172 -3.98 2.74 2.50
N VAL A 173 -2.90 3.49 2.71
CA VAL A 173 -2.05 3.99 1.62
C VAL A 173 -0.77 3.16 1.61
N THR A 174 -0.44 2.56 0.48
CA THR A 174 0.68 1.62 0.36
C THR A 174 1.28 1.67 -1.06
N TYR A 175 2.29 0.84 -1.32
CA TYR A 175 2.82 0.59 -2.66
C TYR A 175 2.25 -0.70 -3.24
N ALA A 176 1.92 -0.69 -4.54
CA ALA A 176 1.55 -1.91 -5.23
C ALA A 176 2.72 -2.92 -5.19
N GLY A 177 2.44 -4.14 -4.73
CA GLY A 177 3.46 -5.17 -4.51
C GLY A 177 4.07 -5.17 -3.09
N PHE A 178 3.70 -4.21 -2.24
CA PHE A 178 3.99 -4.21 -0.81
C PHE A 178 2.75 -4.65 -0.02
N LEU A 179 2.90 -5.70 0.80
CA LEU A 179 1.80 -6.27 1.59
C LEU A 179 1.71 -5.71 3.01
N GLY A 180 2.75 -5.00 3.47
CA GLY A 180 2.71 -4.29 4.75
C GLY A 180 1.76 -3.09 4.73
N VAL A 181 1.46 -2.58 5.93
CA VAL A 181 0.57 -1.43 6.12
C VAL A 181 1.41 -0.23 6.54
N LEU A 182 1.70 0.65 5.57
CA LEU A 182 2.49 1.87 5.85
C LEU A 182 1.68 2.94 6.57
N THR A 183 0.40 3.06 6.24
CA THR A 183 -0.55 3.94 6.92
C THR A 183 -1.94 3.37 6.74
N GLY A 184 -2.47 2.73 7.78
CA GLY A 184 -3.81 2.14 7.77
C GLY A 184 -4.74 2.85 8.74
N VAL A 185 -6.00 2.99 8.35
CA VAL A 185 -7.11 3.38 9.20
C VAL A 185 -8.08 2.21 9.24
N ARG A 186 -8.37 1.69 10.44
CA ARG A 186 -9.43 0.71 10.66
C ARG A 186 -10.66 1.39 11.24
N TYR A 187 -11.82 1.08 10.66
CA TYR A 187 -13.11 1.51 11.20
C TYR A 187 -13.63 0.40 12.12
N ALA A 188 -13.60 0.62 13.43
CA ALA A 188 -14.29 -0.28 14.35
C ALA A 188 -15.81 0.00 14.31
N MET A 189 -16.63 -1.04 14.48
CA MET A 189 -18.10 -0.98 14.44
C MET A 189 -18.74 0.02 15.42
N ASN A 190 -17.96 0.60 16.34
CA ASN A 190 -18.33 1.76 17.16
C ASN A 190 -17.37 2.92 16.88
N SER A 191 -17.50 3.57 15.72
CA SER A 191 -16.98 4.91 15.35
C SER A 191 -15.52 5.27 15.68
N SER A 192 -14.68 4.31 16.06
CA SER A 192 -13.31 4.53 16.51
C SER A 192 -12.34 4.23 15.37
N LEU A 193 -11.55 5.26 15.03
CA LEU A 193 -10.49 5.24 14.04
C LEU A 193 -9.23 4.70 14.72
N MET A 194 -8.80 3.50 14.38
CA MET A 194 -7.52 2.95 14.85
C MET A 194 -6.50 3.05 13.72
N ILE A 195 -5.40 3.75 13.98
CA ILE A 195 -4.26 3.82 13.06
C ILE A 195 -3.39 2.60 13.33
N ILE A 196 -3.08 1.83 12.29
CA ILE A 196 -2.21 0.65 12.35
C ILE A 196 -0.90 1.02 11.64
N ASP A 197 0.20 0.94 12.39
CA ASP A 197 1.57 1.09 11.92
C ASP A 197 2.24 -0.30 11.92
N SER A 198 3.12 -0.56 10.93
CA SER A 198 3.95 -1.77 10.88
C SER A 198 5.07 -1.74 11.92
#